data_AF-A0ABD6AA09-F1
#
_entry.id   AF-A0ABD6AA09-F1
#
_cell.length_a   1.000
_cell.length_b   1.000
_cell.length_c   1.000
_cell.angle_alpha   90.00
_cell.angle_beta   90.00
_cell.angle_gamma   90.00
#
_symmetry.space_group_name_H-M   'P 1'
#
loop_
_entity.id
_entity.type
_entity.pdbx_description
1 polymer ?
#
loop_
_entity_poly.entity_id
_entity_poly.type
_entity_poly.pdbx_seq_one_letter_code
_entity_poly.pdbx_strand_id
1 'polypeptide(L)'
;MAVTHVLVGMALSGVVLAFAPDLAPVALVAGALGGAVPDLDLYVGHRRTLHYPVYATLGGIAALAASAATPTPFTVALAVFVLAAGAHAAMDALGGGLELKPWERTSQRAVYSHFHARWLRPRRWVRYDGAPEDLALSAVVAAPLVALYDSPVPLAVSALLAVALCYTLLRKRLADYWTALAALVPPSLAAHLPERFAKVR
;
A
#
# COMPACT_ATOMS: atom_id res chain seq x y z
N MET A 1 -3.93 -1.31 3.30
CA MET A 1 -5.05 -0.62 2.57
C MET A 1 -4.87 -0.99 1.12
N ALA A 2 -5.86 -1.54 0.41
CA ALA A 2 -5.56 -2.37 -0.77
C ALA A 2 -5.10 -1.60 -2.02
N VAL A 3 -5.89 -0.63 -2.48
CA VAL A 3 -5.56 0.15 -3.70
C VAL A 3 -5.07 1.55 -3.35
N THR A 4 -5.49 2.05 -2.19
CA THR A 4 -5.22 3.41 -1.72
C THR A 4 -3.73 3.73 -1.68
N HIS A 5 -2.85 2.79 -1.31
CA HIS A 5 -1.40 3.05 -1.25
C HIS A 5 -0.80 3.28 -2.65
N VAL A 6 -1.37 2.66 -3.69
CA VAL A 6 -0.94 2.87 -5.09
C VAL A 6 -1.35 4.27 -5.52
N LEU A 7 -2.60 4.65 -5.25
CA LEU A 7 -3.12 5.98 -5.57
C LEU A 7 -2.38 7.08 -4.81
N VAL A 8 -2.07 6.87 -3.53
CA VAL A 8 -1.26 7.81 -2.72
C VAL A 8 0.15 7.93 -3.30
N GLY A 9 0.78 6.82 -3.67
CA GLY A 9 2.08 6.83 -4.33
C GLY A 9 2.05 7.59 -5.66
N MET A 10 1.05 7.32 -6.51
CA MET A 10 0.82 8.05 -7.76
C MET A 10 0.62 9.55 -7.50
N ALA A 11 -0.15 9.94 -6.48
CA ALA A 11 -0.42 11.36 -6.19
C ALA A 11 0.85 12.18 -5.88
N LEU A 12 1.95 11.54 -5.46
CA LEU A 12 3.24 12.23 -5.31
C LEU A 12 3.76 12.82 -6.63
N SER A 13 3.36 12.27 -7.78
CA SER A 13 3.73 12.82 -9.09
C SER A 13 3.10 14.18 -9.36
N GLY A 14 1.99 14.53 -8.70
CA GLY A 14 1.38 15.86 -8.82
C GLY A 14 2.29 16.97 -8.30
N VAL A 15 3.11 16.68 -7.28
CA VAL A 15 4.15 17.62 -6.82
C VAL A 15 5.23 17.78 -7.89
N VAL A 16 5.68 16.67 -8.49
CA VAL A 16 6.67 16.70 -9.57
C VAL A 16 6.14 17.46 -10.78
N LEU A 17 4.88 17.26 -11.14
CA LEU A 17 4.21 17.95 -12.25
C LEU A 17 4.25 19.47 -12.09
N ALA A 18 4.16 19.99 -10.86
CA ALA A 18 4.18 21.43 -10.60
C ALA A 18 5.57 22.08 -10.79
N PHE A 19 6.67 21.32 -10.63
CA PHE A 19 8.04 21.86 -10.66
C PHE A 19 8.88 21.36 -11.85
N ALA A 20 8.62 20.15 -12.34
CA ALA A 20 9.33 19.49 -13.43
C ALA A 20 8.36 18.60 -14.24
N PRO A 21 7.47 19.20 -15.07
CA PRO A 21 6.45 18.48 -15.82
C PRO A 21 6.97 17.29 -16.63
N ASP A 22 8.15 17.43 -17.25
CA ASP A 22 8.78 16.38 -18.06
C ASP A 22 9.14 15.11 -17.26
N LEU A 23 9.29 15.24 -15.93
CA LEU A 23 9.59 14.12 -15.02
C LEU A 23 8.34 13.57 -14.34
N ALA A 24 7.17 14.18 -14.54
CA ALA A 24 5.93 13.74 -13.93
C ALA A 24 5.48 12.33 -14.35
N PRO A 25 5.64 11.90 -15.63
CA PRO A 25 5.28 10.54 -16.04
C PRO A 25 6.11 9.47 -15.32
N VAL A 26 7.43 9.66 -15.20
CA VAL A 26 8.29 8.70 -14.49
C VAL A 26 8.00 8.70 -12.99
N ALA A 27 7.71 9.86 -12.40
CA ALA A 27 7.26 9.97 -11.01
C ALA A 27 5.95 9.22 -10.78
N LEU A 28 4.98 9.32 -11.69
CA LEU A 28 3.68 8.64 -11.59
C LEU A 28 3.86 7.12 -11.54
N VAL A 29 4.64 6.57 -12.46
CA VAL A 29 4.92 5.12 -12.52
C VAL A 29 5.72 4.68 -11.29
N ALA A 30 6.76 5.41 -10.92
CA ALA A 30 7.57 5.11 -9.75
C ALA A 30 6.75 5.16 -8.45
N GLY A 31 5.84 6.12 -8.33
CA GLY A 31 4.92 6.25 -7.22
C GLY A 31 3.93 5.09 -7.14
N ALA A 32 3.35 4.69 -8.28
CA ALA A 32 2.49 3.51 -8.35
C ALA A 32 3.24 2.24 -7.90
N LEU A 33 4.46 2.04 -8.42
CA LEU A 33 5.30 0.89 -8.08
C LEU A 33 5.73 0.91 -6.61
N GLY A 34 6.20 2.05 -6.10
CA GLY A 34 6.61 2.19 -4.69
C GLY A 34 5.43 2.01 -3.74
N GLY A 35 4.25 2.44 -4.18
CA GLY A 35 2.99 2.18 -3.49
C GLY A 35 2.58 0.71 -3.55
N ALA A 36 2.98 -0.10 -4.52
CA ALA A 36 2.54 -1.50 -4.67
C ALA A 36 3.56 -2.54 -4.17
N VAL A 37 4.86 -2.30 -4.37
CA VAL A 37 5.94 -3.26 -4.11
C VAL A 37 6.00 -3.78 -2.67
N PRO A 38 5.74 -2.98 -1.61
CA PRO A 38 5.77 -3.51 -0.24
C PRO A 38 4.86 -4.73 -0.05
N ASP A 39 3.67 -4.72 -0.66
CA ASP A 39 2.68 -5.79 -0.55
C ASP A 39 3.08 -7.11 -1.26
N LEU A 40 4.18 -7.13 -2.02
CA LEU A 40 4.71 -8.37 -2.57
C LEU A 40 5.19 -9.35 -1.48
N ASP A 41 5.32 -8.89 -0.23
CA ASP A 41 5.63 -9.74 0.93
C ASP A 41 4.43 -10.47 1.57
N LEU A 42 3.23 -10.33 1.00
CA LEU A 42 1.96 -10.83 1.56
C LEU A 42 1.99 -12.30 2.00
N TYR A 43 2.80 -13.14 1.34
CA TYR A 43 2.85 -14.59 1.58
C TYR A 43 4.15 -15.11 2.20
N VAL A 44 5.14 -14.25 2.47
CA VAL A 44 6.45 -14.67 3.00
C VAL A 44 6.75 -14.02 4.36
N GLY A 45 6.24 -12.81 4.60
CA GLY A 45 6.52 -12.07 5.83
C GLY A 45 5.77 -10.75 5.86
N HIS A 46 4.45 -10.81 5.63
CA HIS A 46 3.64 -9.64 5.36
C HIS A 46 3.84 -8.51 6.37
N ARG A 47 4.06 -7.30 5.87
CA ARG A 47 4.32 -6.09 6.66
C ARG A 47 5.54 -6.16 7.56
N ARG A 48 6.49 -7.02 7.21
CA ARG A 48 7.77 -7.16 7.89
C ARG A 48 8.97 -7.21 6.96
N THR A 49 8.91 -7.75 5.75
CA THR A 49 10.15 -7.91 4.96
C THR A 49 10.36 -6.80 3.96
N LEU A 50 9.30 -6.27 3.35
CA LEU A 50 9.38 -5.16 2.38
C LEU A 50 8.83 -3.84 2.93
N HIS A 51 8.30 -3.86 4.15
CA HIS A 51 7.70 -2.71 4.79
C HIS A 51 8.66 -2.06 5.78
N TYR A 52 9.18 -0.88 5.42
CA TYR A 52 10.17 -0.15 6.22
C TYR A 52 9.65 1.22 6.64
N PRO A 53 8.72 1.33 7.62
CA PRO A 53 8.02 2.58 7.94
C PRO A 53 8.92 3.72 8.44
N VAL A 54 10.16 3.42 8.85
CA VAL A 54 11.14 4.45 9.26
C VAL A 54 12.23 4.59 8.21
N TYR A 55 12.89 3.49 7.84
CA TYR A 55 14.02 3.54 6.90
C TYR A 55 13.62 3.94 5.49
N ALA A 56 12.46 3.52 4.96
CA ALA A 56 12.01 4.00 3.66
C ALA A 56 11.64 5.48 3.72
N THR A 57 11.05 5.98 4.81
CA THR A 57 10.78 7.41 4.95
C THR A 57 12.07 8.25 4.99
N LEU A 58 13.05 7.85 5.81
CA LEU A 58 14.34 8.55 5.89
C LEU A 58 15.11 8.47 4.57
N GLY A 59 15.16 7.27 3.95
CA GLY A 59 15.78 7.08 2.64
C GLY A 59 15.08 7.88 1.55
N GLY A 60 13.75 8.00 1.60
CA GLY A 60 12.96 8.81 0.68
C GLY A 60 13.25 10.30 0.82
N ILE A 61 13.42 10.81 2.04
CA ILE A 61 13.83 12.20 2.28
C ILE A 61 15.24 12.45 1.74
N ALA A 62 16.18 11.53 1.97
CA ALA A 62 17.53 11.63 1.42
C ALA A 62 17.53 11.59 -0.12
N ALA A 63 16.77 10.69 -0.72
CA ALA A 63 16.60 10.59 -2.17
C ALA A 63 15.91 11.83 -2.76
N LEU A 64 14.95 12.42 -2.04
CA LEU A 64 14.32 13.68 -2.43
C LEU A 64 15.34 14.83 -2.44
N ALA A 65 16.21 14.93 -1.44
CA ALA A 65 17.27 15.94 -1.40
C ALA A 65 18.25 15.76 -2.58
N ALA A 66 18.65 14.52 -2.89
CA ALA A 66 19.47 14.21 -4.06
C ALA A 66 18.75 14.57 -5.38
N SER A 67 17.46 14.28 -5.48
CA SER A 67 16.64 14.64 -6.62
C SER A 67 16.52 16.16 -6.81
N ALA A 68 16.42 16.93 -5.73
CA ALA A 68 16.41 18.39 -5.78
C ALA A 68 17.76 18.97 -6.24
N ALA A 69 18.88 18.34 -5.87
CA ALA A 69 20.21 18.76 -6.31
C ALA A 69 20.49 18.41 -7.79
N THR A 70 20.01 17.25 -8.24
CA THR A 70 20.22 16.74 -9.60
C THR A 70 18.92 16.10 -10.14
N PRO A 71 17.98 16.90 -10.68
CA PRO A 71 16.66 16.41 -11.10
C PRO A 71 16.75 15.67 -12.44
N THR A 72 17.06 14.38 -12.37
CA THR A 72 17.05 13.44 -13.51
C THR A 72 15.85 12.48 -13.41
N PRO A 73 15.46 11.79 -14.49
CA PRO A 73 14.44 10.75 -14.42
C PRO A 73 14.73 9.70 -13.33
N PHE A 74 15.99 9.29 -13.17
CA PHE A 74 16.37 8.27 -12.21
C PHE A 74 16.26 8.76 -10.76
N THR A 75 16.79 9.94 -10.44
CA THR A 75 16.74 10.49 -9.07
C THR A 75 15.30 10.79 -8.63
N VAL A 76 14.46 11.29 -9.55
CA VAL A 76 13.02 11.50 -9.28
C VAL A 76 12.32 10.18 -9.08
N ALA A 77 12.52 9.19 -9.97
CA ALA A 77 11.92 7.88 -9.83
C ALA A 77 12.29 7.23 -8.50
N LEU A 78 13.57 7.23 -8.14
CA LEU A 78 14.05 6.67 -6.88
C LEU A 78 13.43 7.38 -5.67
N ALA A 79 13.42 8.72 -5.66
CA ALA A 79 12.84 9.49 -4.56
C ALA A 79 11.36 9.19 -4.38
N VAL A 80 10.58 9.27 -5.46
CA VAL A 80 9.13 9.05 -5.43
C VAL A 80 8.79 7.61 -5.08
N PHE A 81 9.52 6.62 -5.64
CA PHE A 81 9.35 5.21 -5.31
C PHE A 81 9.56 4.95 -3.81
N VAL A 82 10.68 5.42 -3.25
CA VAL A 82 11.02 5.16 -1.85
C VAL A 82 10.09 5.92 -0.90
N LEU A 83 9.69 7.15 -1.23
CA LEU A 83 8.68 7.89 -0.48
C LEU A 83 7.31 7.19 -0.52
N ALA A 84 6.88 6.70 -1.67
CA ALA A 84 5.64 5.94 -1.81
C ALA A 84 5.68 4.63 -1.00
N ALA A 85 6.80 3.92 -1.00
CA ALA A 85 6.99 2.72 -0.18
C ALA A 85 6.96 3.04 1.33
N GLY A 86 7.55 4.16 1.74
CA GLY A 86 7.43 4.67 3.11
C GLY A 86 5.99 5.04 3.48
N ALA A 87 5.28 5.72 2.58
CA ALA A 87 3.88 6.10 2.75
C ALA A 87 2.96 4.86 2.85
N HIS A 88 3.19 3.85 2.02
CA HIS A 88 2.53 2.54 2.13
C HIS A 88 2.68 1.97 3.54
N ALA A 89 3.92 1.82 4.01
CA ALA A 89 4.19 1.23 5.32
C ALA A 89 3.59 2.08 6.47
N ALA A 90 3.55 3.40 6.33
CA ALA A 90 2.87 4.28 7.27
C ALA A 90 1.35 4.05 7.26
N MET A 91 0.73 3.98 6.08
CA MET A 91 -0.69 3.72 5.91
C MET A 91 -1.13 2.39 6.52
N ASP A 92 -0.28 1.37 6.49
CA ASP A 92 -0.56 0.11 7.19
C ASP A 92 -0.66 0.28 8.71
N ALA A 93 0.14 1.15 9.30
CA ALA A 93 -0.01 1.50 10.72
C ALA A 93 -1.29 2.30 10.98
N LEU A 94 -1.78 3.08 10.00
CA LEU A 94 -3.03 3.84 10.10
C LEU A 94 -4.28 2.95 9.92
N GLY A 95 -4.13 1.80 9.26
CA GLY A 95 -5.19 0.83 8.97
C GLY A 95 -5.45 -0.23 10.03
N GLY A 96 -5.92 -1.40 9.57
CA GLY A 96 -6.19 -2.59 10.38
C GLY A 96 -4.95 -3.47 10.64
N GLY A 97 -5.13 -4.51 11.45
CA GLY A 97 -4.07 -5.48 11.75
C GLY A 97 -3.90 -6.56 10.66
N LEU A 98 -2.89 -7.43 10.83
CA LEU A 98 -2.50 -8.49 9.90
C LEU A 98 -3.51 -9.63 9.69
N GLU A 99 -4.52 -9.73 10.56
CA GLU A 99 -5.49 -10.81 10.53
C GLU A 99 -6.27 -10.86 9.20
N LEU A 100 -6.74 -12.05 8.81
CA LEU A 100 -7.55 -12.21 7.60
C LEU A 100 -8.87 -11.42 7.68
N LYS A 101 -9.43 -11.33 8.90
CA LYS A 101 -10.68 -10.63 9.25
C LYS A 101 -10.40 -9.39 10.16
N PRO A 102 -9.78 -8.32 9.63
CA PRO A 102 -9.33 -7.15 10.39
C PRO A 102 -10.42 -6.35 11.10
N TRP A 103 -11.69 -6.54 10.70
CA TRP A 103 -12.86 -5.97 11.40
C TRP A 103 -13.12 -6.61 12.77
N GLU A 104 -12.60 -7.81 13.05
CA GLU A 104 -12.71 -8.47 14.35
C GLU A 104 -11.72 -7.92 15.38
N ARG A 105 -10.70 -7.20 14.91
CA ARG A 105 -9.72 -6.47 15.73
C ARG A 105 -8.90 -7.32 16.70
N THR A 106 -8.60 -8.57 16.32
CA THR A 106 -7.91 -9.51 17.21
C THR A 106 -6.39 -9.40 17.20
N SER A 107 -5.78 -8.67 16.27
CA SER A 107 -4.34 -8.39 16.28
C SER A 107 -4.03 -6.95 16.71
N GLN A 108 -2.90 -6.82 17.41
CA GLN A 108 -2.24 -5.56 17.73
C GLN A 108 -0.98 -5.33 16.90
N ARG A 109 -0.80 -6.10 15.81
CA ARG A 109 0.32 -5.98 14.87
C ARG A 109 -0.18 -5.39 13.56
N ALA A 110 0.31 -4.19 13.22
CA ALA A 110 0.05 -3.54 11.94
C ALA A 110 1.24 -3.71 10.99
N VAL A 111 2.37 -3.10 11.29
CA VAL A 111 3.60 -3.14 10.48
C VAL A 111 4.81 -3.25 11.41
N TYR A 112 5.81 -4.04 11.03
CA TYR A 112 7.02 -4.21 11.82
C TYR A 112 7.97 -3.03 11.59
N SER A 113 8.39 -2.37 12.68
CA SER A 113 9.39 -1.32 12.63
C SER A 113 10.75 -1.90 12.98
N HIS A 114 11.62 -2.06 11.98
CA HIS A 114 13.01 -2.50 12.17
C HIS A 114 13.85 -1.53 13.00
N PHE A 115 13.54 -0.23 12.94
CA PHE A 115 14.20 0.77 13.76
C PHE A 115 13.93 0.57 15.26
N HIS A 116 12.68 0.23 15.62
CA HIS A 116 12.29 -0.02 17.01
C HIS A 116 12.34 -1.50 17.41
N ALA A 117 12.73 -2.39 16.48
CA ALA A 117 12.67 -3.84 16.61
C ALA A 117 11.32 -4.40 17.12
N ARG A 118 10.19 -3.78 16.75
CA ARG A 118 8.86 -4.17 17.25
C ARG A 118 7.74 -3.95 16.24
N TRP A 119 6.63 -4.66 16.44
CA TRP A 119 5.39 -4.37 15.74
C TRP A 119 4.77 -3.06 16.22
N LEU A 120 4.43 -2.19 15.27
CA LEU A 120 3.59 -1.02 15.53
C LEU A 120 2.13 -1.47 15.64
N ARG A 121 1.36 -0.80 16.50
CA ARG A 121 -0.06 -1.11 16.69
C ARG A 121 -0.92 -0.48 15.59
N PRO A 122 -2.00 -1.16 15.13
CA PRO A 122 -2.94 -0.58 14.18
C PRO A 122 -3.71 0.57 14.83
N ARG A 123 -3.65 1.75 14.23
CA ARG A 123 -4.40 2.93 14.70
C ARG A 123 -5.87 2.90 14.31
N ARG A 124 -6.21 2.17 13.24
CA ARG A 124 -7.58 1.97 12.75
C ARG A 124 -8.31 3.28 12.44
N TRP A 125 -7.58 4.29 11.97
CA TRP A 125 -8.18 5.51 11.40
C TRP A 125 -9.02 5.14 10.17
N VAL A 126 -8.49 4.23 9.36
CA VAL A 126 -9.27 3.41 8.43
C VAL A 126 -9.47 2.06 9.11
N ARG A 127 -10.75 1.66 9.29
CA ARG A 127 -11.11 0.53 10.17
C ARG A 127 -10.44 -0.79 9.75
N TYR A 128 -10.35 -1.01 8.44
CA TYR A 128 -9.68 -2.14 7.80
C TYR A 128 -9.51 -1.87 6.30
N ASP A 129 -8.65 -2.65 5.63
CA ASP A 129 -8.47 -2.58 4.18
C ASP A 129 -9.74 -3.02 3.43
N GLY A 130 -10.20 -2.22 2.46
CA GLY A 130 -11.48 -2.46 1.79
C GLY A 130 -12.70 -2.13 2.66
N ALA A 131 -12.55 -1.32 3.70
CA ALA A 131 -13.69 -0.66 4.35
C ALA A 131 -14.23 0.47 3.46
N PRO A 132 -15.50 0.91 3.62
CA PRO A 132 -16.02 2.06 2.89
C PRO A 132 -15.17 3.32 3.03
N GLU A 133 -14.55 3.54 4.19
CA GLU A 133 -13.62 4.67 4.40
C GLU A 133 -12.33 4.55 3.56
N ASP A 134 -11.85 3.33 3.31
CA ASP A 134 -10.69 3.08 2.44
C ASP A 134 -11.01 3.45 0.99
N LEU A 135 -12.21 3.09 0.52
CA LEU A 135 -12.70 3.47 -0.81
C LEU A 135 -12.91 4.99 -0.93
N ALA A 136 -13.50 5.62 0.09
CA ALA A 136 -13.68 7.07 0.10
C ALA A 136 -12.32 7.80 0.04
N LEU A 137 -11.34 7.34 0.80
CA LEU A 137 -10.00 7.90 0.76
C LEU A 137 -9.32 7.66 -0.61
N SER A 138 -9.48 6.48 -1.21
CA SER A 138 -9.05 6.22 -2.59
C SER A 138 -9.67 7.22 -3.57
N ALA A 139 -10.97 7.48 -3.48
CA ALA A 139 -11.65 8.43 -4.36
C ALA A 139 -11.15 9.88 -4.19
N VAL A 140 -10.93 10.31 -2.94
CA VAL A 140 -10.37 11.64 -2.63
C VAL A 140 -8.97 11.82 -3.22
N VAL A 141 -8.11 10.80 -3.09
CA VAL A 141 -6.74 10.83 -3.64
C VAL A 141 -6.74 10.71 -5.16
N ALA A 142 -7.69 9.99 -5.74
CA ALA A 142 -7.84 9.84 -7.18
C ALA A 142 -8.31 11.13 -7.88
N ALA A 143 -9.13 11.96 -7.22
CA ALA A 143 -9.66 13.19 -7.80
C ALA A 143 -8.58 14.12 -8.37
N PRO A 144 -7.49 14.49 -7.66
CA PRO A 144 -6.44 15.31 -8.23
C PRO A 144 -5.69 14.62 -9.38
N LEU A 145 -5.51 13.29 -9.34
CA LEU A 145 -4.87 12.56 -10.45
C LEU A 145 -5.69 12.64 -11.74
N VAL A 146 -7.02 12.61 -11.63
CA VAL A 146 -7.92 12.77 -12.79
C VAL A 146 -7.95 14.22 -13.27
N ALA A 147 -7.87 15.19 -12.36
CA ALA A 147 -7.93 16.61 -12.71
C ALA A 147 -6.61 17.16 -13.30
N LEU A 148 -5.47 16.60 -12.91
CA LEU A 148 -4.15 17.10 -13.28
C LEU A 148 -3.55 16.46 -14.55
N TYR A 149 -4.05 15.30 -14.95
CA TYR A 149 -3.48 14.53 -16.07
C TYR A 149 -4.52 14.26 -17.15
N ASP A 150 -4.06 14.30 -18.40
CA ASP A 150 -4.81 13.81 -19.54
C ASP A 150 -4.77 12.27 -19.65
N SER A 151 -5.52 11.74 -20.62
CA SER A 151 -5.46 10.33 -21.00
C SER A 151 -4.01 9.88 -21.26
N PRO A 152 -3.57 8.69 -20.79
CA PRO A 152 -4.38 7.60 -20.26
C PRO A 152 -4.54 7.56 -18.72
N VAL A 153 -4.05 8.56 -17.98
CA VAL A 153 -4.01 8.50 -16.51
C VAL A 153 -5.40 8.40 -15.88
N PRO A 154 -6.41 9.22 -16.26
CA PRO A 154 -7.76 9.07 -15.73
C PRO A 154 -8.38 7.68 -15.95
N LEU A 155 -8.06 7.01 -17.06
CA LEU A 155 -8.54 5.65 -17.34
C LEU A 155 -7.92 4.64 -16.37
N ALA A 156 -6.60 4.72 -16.16
CA ALA A 156 -5.90 3.85 -15.22
C ALA A 156 -6.38 4.08 -13.77
N VAL A 157 -6.57 5.33 -13.36
CA VAL A 157 -7.09 5.69 -12.03
C VAL A 157 -8.53 5.18 -11.85
N SER A 158 -9.37 5.32 -12.88
CA SER A 158 -10.74 4.79 -12.86
C SER A 158 -10.76 3.27 -12.73
N ALA A 159 -9.85 2.56 -13.42
CA ALA A 159 -9.70 1.12 -13.28
C ALA A 159 -9.28 0.72 -11.85
N LEU A 160 -8.32 1.44 -11.25
CA LEU A 160 -7.93 1.23 -9.85
C LEU A 160 -9.11 1.47 -8.88
N LEU A 161 -9.90 2.53 -9.08
CA LEU A 161 -11.10 2.78 -8.28
C LEU A 161 -12.16 1.68 -8.45
N ALA A 162 -12.34 1.16 -9.67
CA ALA A 162 -13.23 0.04 -9.91
C ALA A 162 -12.77 -1.22 -9.16
N VAL A 163 -11.45 -1.51 -9.16
CA VAL A 163 -10.87 -2.59 -8.36
C VAL A 163 -11.10 -2.35 -6.86
N ALA A 164 -10.90 -1.12 -6.38
CA ALA A 164 -11.13 -0.75 -4.97
C ALA A 164 -12.60 -0.93 -4.56
N LEU A 165 -13.54 -0.55 -5.43
CA LEU A 165 -14.98 -0.72 -5.23
C LEU A 165 -15.33 -2.21 -5.15
N CYS A 166 -14.92 -3.00 -6.14
CA CYS A 166 -15.12 -4.45 -6.17
C CYS A 166 -14.54 -5.10 -4.92
N TYR A 167 -13.31 -4.73 -4.55
CA TYR A 167 -12.67 -5.23 -3.33
C TYR A 167 -13.48 -4.88 -2.10
N THR A 168 -13.93 -3.63 -1.95
CA THR A 168 -14.74 -3.17 -0.81
C THR A 168 -16.05 -3.96 -0.68
N LEU A 169 -16.75 -4.18 -1.80
CA LEU A 169 -18.01 -4.94 -1.82
C LEU A 169 -17.80 -6.42 -1.49
N LEU A 170 -16.70 -7.01 -1.95
CA LEU A 170 -16.43 -8.44 -1.80
C LEU A 170 -15.56 -8.78 -0.58
N ARG A 171 -14.98 -7.78 0.11
CA ARG A 171 -13.91 -7.95 1.12
C ARG A 171 -14.21 -9.02 2.17
N LYS A 172 -15.43 -9.03 2.70
CA LYS A 172 -15.85 -9.99 3.73
C LYS A 172 -16.03 -11.39 3.16
N ARG A 173 -16.71 -11.51 2.01
CA ARG A 173 -16.89 -12.79 1.30
C ARG A 173 -15.56 -13.41 0.89
N LEU A 174 -14.61 -12.60 0.40
CA LEU A 174 -13.26 -13.05 0.08
C LEU A 174 -12.57 -13.65 1.30
N ALA A 175 -12.70 -13.05 2.49
CA ALA A 175 -12.14 -13.63 3.70
C ALA A 175 -12.78 -14.98 4.05
N ASP A 176 -14.08 -15.13 3.86
CA ASP A 176 -14.76 -16.41 4.10
C ASP A 176 -14.34 -17.49 3.09
N TYR A 177 -14.18 -17.15 1.81
CA TYR A 177 -13.63 -18.07 0.80
C TYR A 177 -12.20 -18.48 1.12
N TRP A 178 -11.35 -17.52 1.47
CA TRP A 178 -9.98 -17.79 1.89
C TRP A 178 -9.90 -18.65 3.15
N THR A 179 -10.83 -18.45 4.08
CA THR A 179 -10.98 -19.27 5.29
C THR A 179 -11.34 -20.72 4.92
N ALA A 180 -12.35 -20.90 4.05
CA ALA A 180 -12.78 -22.22 3.59
C ALA A 180 -11.68 -22.95 2.81
N LEU A 181 -10.98 -22.27 1.91
CA LEU A 181 -9.86 -22.85 1.15
C LEU A 181 -8.71 -23.26 2.07
N ALA A 182 -8.37 -22.45 3.08
CA ALA A 182 -7.32 -22.80 4.04
C ALA A 182 -7.68 -24.06 4.85
N ALA A 183 -8.96 -24.27 5.16
CA ALA A 183 -9.43 -25.47 5.85
C ALA A 183 -9.29 -26.76 5.02
N LEU A 184 -9.22 -26.65 3.68
CA LEU A 184 -9.00 -27.79 2.77
C LEU A 184 -7.53 -28.20 2.64
N VAL A 185 -6.59 -27.43 3.22
CA VAL A 185 -5.16 -27.68 3.06
C VAL A 185 -4.72 -28.90 3.89
N PRO A 186 -4.03 -29.88 3.27
CA PRO A 186 -3.54 -31.06 3.98
C PRO A 186 -2.62 -30.72 5.16
N PRO A 187 -2.62 -31.52 6.24
CA PRO A 187 -1.74 -31.29 7.39
C PRO A 187 -0.25 -31.15 7.06
N SER A 188 0.23 -31.87 6.05
CA SER A 188 1.62 -31.79 5.58
C SER A 188 1.99 -30.43 4.99
N LEU A 189 1.02 -29.69 4.46
CA LEU A 189 1.22 -28.38 3.85
C LEU A 189 0.85 -27.22 4.77
N ALA A 190 0.21 -27.48 5.91
CA ALA A 190 -0.24 -26.46 6.84
C ALA A 190 0.91 -25.59 7.39
N ALA A 191 2.12 -26.14 7.54
CA ALA A 191 3.29 -25.38 7.98
C ALA A 191 3.77 -24.32 6.95
N HIS A 192 3.36 -24.45 5.68
CA HIS A 192 3.70 -23.51 4.61
C HIS A 192 2.61 -22.44 4.42
N LEU A 193 1.50 -22.52 5.16
CA LEU A 193 0.49 -21.48 5.09
C LEU A 193 0.99 -20.20 5.76
N PRO A 194 0.75 -19.03 5.13
CA PRO A 194 1.05 -17.76 5.74
C PRO A 194 0.39 -17.62 7.12
N GLU A 195 1.07 -16.98 8.08
CA GLU A 195 0.62 -16.86 9.48
C GLU A 195 -0.84 -16.36 9.63
N ARG A 196 -1.30 -15.53 8.70
CA ARG A 196 -2.68 -14.99 8.69
C ARG A 196 -3.77 -16.06 8.59
N PHE A 197 -3.43 -17.28 8.16
CA PHE A 197 -4.33 -18.43 8.08
C PHE A 197 -4.26 -19.34 9.31
N ALA A 198 -3.31 -19.14 10.23
CA ALA A 198 -3.07 -20.04 11.36
C ALA A 198 -4.25 -20.15 12.35
N LYS A 199 -5.10 -19.11 12.44
CA LYS A 199 -6.27 -19.08 13.34
C LYS A 199 -7.53 -19.74 12.75
N VAL A 200 -7.50 -20.13 11.47
CA VAL A 200 -8.64 -20.71 10.77
C VAL A 200 -8.68 -22.24 10.88
N ARG A 201 -7.59 -22.85 11.33
CA ARG A 201 -7.48 -24.29 11.55
C ARG A 201 -7.77 -24.67 12.99
#